data_AF-A0A9C9NZH9-F1
#
_entry.id   AF-A0A9C9NZH9-F1
#
_cell.length_a   1.000
_cell.length_b   1.000
_cell.length_c   1.000
_cell.angle_alpha   90.00
_cell.angle_beta   90.00
_cell.angle_gamma   90.00
#
_symmetry.space_group_name_H-M   'P 1'
#
loop_
_entity.id
_entity.type
_entity.pdbx_description
1 polymer ?
#
loop_
_entity_poly.entity_id
_entity_poly.type
_entity_poly.pdbx_seq_one_letter_code
_entity_poly.pdbx_strand_id
1 'polypeptide(L)' 'MPVEINGRIYYRTAEVCQIVGIGKSTLFRWIRQNIIKDAEYRDRKGWRLFAEDELRNLEAETTKIQKNCVARV' A
#
# COMPACT_ATOMS: atom_id res chain seq x y z
N MET A 1 -14.26 -0.82 -2.49
CA MET A 1 -14.57 -1.77 -3.59
C MET A 1 -13.30 -2.14 -4.34
N PRO A 2 -12.86 -3.41 -4.21
CA PRO A 2 -11.77 -3.97 -4.99
C PRO A 2 -12.16 -4.09 -6.47
N VAL A 3 -11.16 -4.07 -7.35
CA VAL A 3 -11.31 -4.18 -8.79
C VAL A 3 -10.83 -5.56 -9.21
N GLU A 4 -11.67 -6.35 -9.87
CA GLU A 4 -11.25 -7.61 -10.45
C GLU A 4 -10.81 -7.38 -11.89
N ILE A 5 -9.56 -7.72 -12.21
CA ILE A 5 -9.01 -7.65 -13.56
C ILE A 5 -8.42 -9.01 -13.90
N ASN A 6 -8.90 -9.64 -14.97
CA ASN A 6 -8.44 -10.97 -15.43
C ASN A 6 -8.48 -12.06 -14.32
N GLY A 7 -9.50 -12.04 -13.46
CA GLY A 7 -9.64 -13.00 -12.35
C GLY A 7 -8.66 -12.78 -11.18
N ARG A 8 -7.94 -11.65 -11.17
CA ARG A 8 -7.12 -11.22 -10.03
C ARG A 8 -7.76 -10.03 -9.34
N ILE A 9 -7.75 -10.05 -8.01
CA ILE A 9 -8.31 -8.99 -7.18
C ILE A 9 -7.24 -7.91 -6.99
N TYR A 10 -7.60 -6.68 -7.30
CA TYR A 10 -6.78 -5.50 -7.10
C TYR A 10 -7.44 -4.54 -6.11
N TYR A 11 -6.63 -4.03 -5.20
CA TYR A 11 -7.03 -3.09 -4.17
C TYR A 11 -6.57 -1.69 -4.56
N ARG A 12 -7.47 -0.72 -4.47
CA ARG A 12 -7.09 0.69 -4.63
C ARG A 12 -6.36 1.16 -3.38
N THR A 13 -5.59 2.23 -3.51
CA THR A 13 -4.87 2.89 -2.39
C THR A 13 -5.75 3.08 -1.15
N ALA A 14 -7.03 3.47 -1.32
CA ALA A 14 -7.94 3.67 -0.19
C ALA A 14 -8.24 2.37 0.57
N GLU A 15 -8.44 1.26 -0.16
CA GLU A 15 -8.72 -0.06 0.43
C GLU A 15 -7.46 -0.60 1.10
N VAL A 16 -6.30 -0.48 0.46
CA VAL A 16 -4.99 -0.86 1.03
C VAL A 16 -4.77 -0.16 2.36
N CYS A 17 -4.97 1.16 2.41
CA CYS A 17 -4.86 1.93 3.64
C CYS A 17 -5.82 1.45 4.75
N GLN A 18 -7.04 1.05 4.39
CA GLN A 18 -8.02 0.53 5.35
C GLN A 18 -7.65 -0.86 5.87
N ILE A 19 -7.21 -1.76 4.99
CA ILE A 19 -6.85 -3.14 5.35
C ILE A 19 -5.59 -3.16 6.22
N VAL A 20 -4.55 -2.44 5.78
CA VAL A 20 -3.25 -2.39 6.46
C VAL A 20 -3.29 -1.46 7.69
N GLY A 21 -4.28 -0.58 7.78
CA GLY A 21 -4.43 0.36 8.91
C GLY A 21 -3.44 1.53 8.86
N ILE A 22 -2.96 1.92 7.67
CA ILE A 22 -1.99 3.02 7.50
C ILE A 22 -2.60 4.21 6.76
N GLY A 23 -2.12 5.41 7.07
CA GLY A 23 -2.48 6.62 6.32
C GLY A 23 -1.91 6.62 4.89
N LYS A 24 -2.60 7.32 3.97
CA LYS A 24 -2.14 7.53 2.59
C LYS A 24 -0.74 8.16 2.52
N SER A 25 -0.44 9.09 3.43
CA SER A 25 0.87 9.74 3.55
C SER A 25 1.99 8.74 3.82
N THR A 26 1.76 7.78 4.72
CA THR A 26 2.72 6.71 5.05
C THR A 26 2.97 5.82 3.84
N LEU A 27 1.90 5.38 3.17
CA LEU A 27 1.99 4.56 1.97
C LEU A 27 2.78 5.27 0.86
N PHE A 28 2.46 6.53 0.55
CA PHE A 28 3.21 7.28 -0.46
C PHE A 28 4.65 7.55 -0.06
N ARG A 29 4.92 7.82 1.22
CA ARG A 29 6.29 7.98 1.73
C ARG A 29 7.10 6.70 1.52
N TRP A 30 6.53 5.54 1.84
CA TRP A 30 7.18 4.24 1.68
C TRP A 30 7.45 3.89 0.22
N ILE A 31 6.50 4.18 -0.68
CA ILE A 31 6.71 4.05 -2.13
C ILE A 31 7.84 4.97 -2.60
N ARG A 32 7.87 6.24 -2.17
CA ARG A 32 8.95 7.18 -2.50
C ARG A 32 10.31 6.78 -1.95
N GLN A 33 10.33 6.14 -0.79
CA GLN A 33 11.55 5.62 -0.15
C GLN A 33 11.95 4.24 -0.69
N ASN A 34 11.18 3.69 -1.64
CA ASN A 34 11.40 2.36 -2.22
C ASN A 34 11.42 1.23 -1.17
N ILE A 35 10.71 1.43 -0.04
CA ILE A 35 10.51 0.42 1.00
C ILE A 35 9.51 -0.64 0.51
N ILE A 36 8.50 -0.18 -0.23
CA ILE A 36 7.52 -1.02 -0.90
C ILE A 36 7.55 -0.66 -2.39
N LYS A 37 7.37 -1.66 -3.23
CA LYS A 37 7.23 -1.45 -4.68
C LYS A 37 5.99 -0.59 -4.97
N ASP A 38 6.11 0.33 -5.93
CA ASP A 38 4.94 1.05 -6.46
C ASP A 38 4.02 0.03 -7.14
N ALA A 39 2.72 0.36 -7.20
CA ALA A 39 1.73 -0.49 -7.83
C ALA A 39 2.12 -0.83 -9.27
N GLU A 40 2.22 -2.12 -9.56
CA GLU A 40 2.59 -2.62 -10.90
C GLU A 40 1.55 -2.25 -11.96
N TYR A 41 0.28 -2.09 -11.55
CA TYR A 41 -0.83 -1.77 -12.45
C TYR A 41 -1.45 -0.41 -12.15
N ARG A 42 -1.80 0.29 -13.23
CA ARG A 42 -2.62 1.50 -13.19
C ARG A 42 -3.87 1.31 -14.05
N ASP A 43 -5.02 1.67 -13.48
CA ASP A 43 -6.27 1.70 -14.24
C ASP A 43 -6.22 2.80 -15.33
N ARG A 44 -7.16 2.77 -16.29
CA ARG A 44 -7.32 3.79 -17.34
C ARG A 44 -7.44 5.22 -16.79
N LYS A 45 -7.92 5.37 -15.55
CA LYS A 45 -7.99 6.66 -14.83
C LYS A 45 -6.68 7.07 -14.16
N GLY A 46 -5.61 6.29 -14.30
CA GLY A 46 -4.31 6.50 -13.67
C GLY A 46 -4.25 6.07 -12.20
N TRP A 47 -5.22 5.28 -11.73
CA TRP A 47 -5.31 4.88 -10.33
C TRP A 47 -4.41 3.68 -10.06
N ARG A 48 -3.64 3.74 -8.97
CA ARG A 48 -2.77 2.65 -8.53
C ARG A 48 -3.60 1.47 -8.04
N LEU A 49 -3.30 0.30 -8.58
CA LEU A 49 -3.96 -0.96 -8.27
C LEU A 49 -2.94 -1.91 -7.65
N PHE A 50 -3.18 -2.28 -6.41
CA PHE A 50 -2.30 -3.15 -5.63
C PHE A 50 -2.83 -4.58 -5.65
N ALA A 51 -1.97 -5.55 -5.95
CA ALA A 51 -2.32 -6.96 -5.88
C ALA A 51 -2.32 -7.45 -4.42
N GLU A 52 -2.91 -8.64 -4.19
CA GLU A 52 -2.89 -9.27 -2.87
C GLU A 52 -1.47 -9.56 -2.36
N ASP A 53 -0.54 -9.92 -3.25
CA ASP A 53 0.86 -10.15 -2.90
C ASP A 53 1.55 -8.88 -2.37
N GLU A 54 1.24 -7.73 -2.97
CA GLU A 54 1.75 -6.44 -2.52
C GLU A 54 1.15 -6.04 -1.17
N LEU A 55 -0.13 -6.36 -0.97
CA LEU A 55 -0.82 -6.15 0.31
C LEU A 55 -0.17 -6.96 1.45
N ARG A 56 0.17 -8.23 1.20
CA ARG A 56 0.86 -9.08 2.18
C ARG A 56 2.25 -8.53 2.55
N ASN A 57 2.99 -8.00 1.57
CA ASN A 57 4.25 -7.33 1.84
C ASN A 57 4.06 -6.07 2.70
N LEU A 58 3.01 -5.30 2.42
CA LEU A 58 2.61 -4.12 3.20
C LEU A 58 2.24 -4.45 4.66
N GLU A 59 1.48 -5.52 4.86
CA GLU A 59 1.14 -6.03 6.19
C GLU A 59 2.37 -6.53 6.94
N ALA A 60 3.28 -7.22 6.25
CA ALA A 60 4.55 -7.67 6.83
C ALA A 60 5.43 -6.48 7.26
N GLU A 61 5.55 -5.44 6.44
CA GLU A 61 6.30 -4.23 6.78
C GLU A 61 5.63 -3.42 7.91
N THR A 62 4.31 -3.44 8.02
CA THR A 62 3.57 -2.80 9.12
C THR A 62 3.74 -3.58 10.43
N THR A 63 3.75 -4.91 10.35
CA THR A 63 3.95 -5.82 11.49
C THR A 63 5.40 -5.82 11.97
N LYS A 64 6.36 -5.52 11.09
CA LYS A 64 7.72 -5.12 11.47
C LYS A 64 7.65 -3.74 12.13
N ILE A 65 7.21 -3.73 13.39
CA ILE A 65 7.16 -2.54 14.26
C ILE A 65 8.48 -1.78 14.15
N GLN A 66 8.51 -0.70 13.36
CA GLN A 66 9.56 0.31 13.47
C GLN A 66 9.30 1.04 14.78
N LYS A 67 10.25 0.92 15.72
CA LYS A 67 10.34 1.81 16.89
C LYS A 67 10.15 3.25 16.40
N ASN A 68 9.06 3.87 16.79
CA ASN A 68 8.87 5.30 16.59
C ASN A 68 9.83 6.01 17.56
N CYS A 69 11.04 6.34 17.10
CA CYS A 69 11.82 7.40 17.74
C CYS A 69 11.14 8.71 17.37
N VAL A 70 10.15 9.10 18.19
CA VAL A 70 9.55 10.43 18.12
C VAL A 70 10.63 11.41 18.59
N ALA A 71 11.31 12.07 17.66
CA ALA A 71 12.03 13.29 17.96
C ALA A 71 10.97 14.35 18.26
N ARG A 72 10.74 14.58 19.56
CA ARG A 72 9.91 15.66 20.07
C ARG A 72 10.63 16.98 19.74
N VAL A 73 10.02 17.80 18.88
CA VAL A 73 10.39 19.23 18.73
C VAL A 73 9.53 20.03 19.68
#